data_AF-A0A7S7UNN5-F1
#
_entry.id   AF-A0A7S7UNN5-F1
#
_cell.length_a   1.000
_cell.length_b   1.000
_cell.length_c   1.000
_cell.angle_alpha   90.00
_cell.angle_beta   90.00
_cell.angle_gamma   90.00
#
_symmetry.space_group_name_H-M   'P 1'
#
loop_
_entity.id
_entity.type
_entity.pdbx_description
1 polymer ?
#
loop_
_entity_poly.entity_id
_entity_poly.type
_entity_poly.pdbx_seq_one_letter_code
_entity_poly.pdbx_strand_id
1 'polypeptide(L)' 'MKRAKKDEPPGRPDGRKATSMYLMPHILDALKKAAIDEKRNAYEIVEDAVLAYLKKTRQI' A
#
# COMPACT_ATOMS: atom_id res chain seq x y z
N MET A 1 5.00 -23.99 -26.01
CA MET A 1 6.00 -23.93 -24.93
C MET A 1 5.40 -23.17 -23.75
N LYS A 2 5.29 -23.80 -22.57
CA LYS A 2 4.79 -23.17 -21.34
C LYS A 2 5.82 -22.14 -20.87
N ARG A 3 5.41 -20.88 -20.73
CA ARG A 3 6.25 -19.79 -20.19
C ARG A 3 6.66 -20.19 -18.77
N ALA A 4 7.96 -20.34 -18.52
CA ALA A 4 8.49 -20.58 -17.19
C ALA A 4 7.99 -19.47 -16.24
N LYS A 5 7.43 -19.86 -15.08
CA LYS A 5 7.14 -18.94 -13.99
C LYS A 5 8.48 -18.36 -13.55
N LYS A 6 8.75 -17.13 -13.99
CA LYS A 6 9.91 -16.35 -13.59
C LYS A 6 9.86 -16.24 -12.07
N ASP A 7 10.95 -16.65 -11.43
CA ASP A 7 11.13 -16.72 -9.98
C ASP A 7 10.53 -15.48 -9.30
N GLU A 8 9.41 -15.67 -8.59
CA GLU A 8 8.89 -14.64 -7.72
C GLU A 8 9.96 -14.40 -6.65
N PRO A 9 10.45 -13.16 -6.46
CA PRO A 9 11.40 -12.88 -5.39
C PRO A 9 10.77 -13.33 -4.07
N PRO A 10 11.56 -13.87 -3.12
CA PRO A 10 11.04 -14.29 -1.83
C PRO A 10 10.22 -13.12 -1.27
N GLY A 11 8.94 -13.38 -1.01
CA GLY A 11 8.03 -12.39 -0.45
C GLY A 11 8.66 -11.75 0.78
N ARG A 12 8.31 -10.49 1.05
CA ARG A 12 8.88 -9.78 2.19
C ARG A 12 8.72 -10.62 3.46
N PRO A 13 9.73 -10.64 4.36
CA PRO A 13 9.67 -11.45 5.58
C PRO A 13 8.50 -11.07 6.49
N ASP A 14 7.94 -9.86 6.32
CA ASP A 14 6.77 -9.35 7.03
C ASP A 14 5.42 -9.82 6.42
N GLY A 15 5.44 -10.63 5.37
CA GLY A 15 4.24 -11.13 4.69
C GLY A 15 3.51 -10.09 3.83
N ARG A 16 4.02 -8.86 3.72
CA ARG A 16 3.41 -7.81 2.91
C ARG A 16 3.62 -8.05 1.43
N LYS A 17 2.58 -7.73 0.64
CA LYS A 17 2.61 -7.79 -0.83
C LYS A 17 2.65 -6.38 -1.40
N ALA A 18 3.50 -6.17 -2.40
CA ALA A 18 3.53 -4.91 -3.12
C ALA A 18 2.25 -4.74 -3.95
N THR A 19 1.74 -3.51 -4.00
CA THR A 19 0.65 -3.13 -4.89
C THR A 19 0.97 -1.79 -5.53
N SER A 20 0.69 -1.64 -6.82
CA SER A 20 0.91 -0.41 -7.57
C SER A 20 -0.43 0.24 -7.87
N MET A 21 -0.55 1.53 -7.57
CA MET A 21 -1.78 2.31 -7.77
C MET A 21 -1.45 3.66 -8.39
N TYR A 22 -2.37 4.18 -9.20
CA TYR A 22 -2.32 5.55 -9.67
C TYR A 22 -3.04 6.46 -8.69
N LEU A 23 -2.39 7.56 -8.30
CA LEU A 23 -2.93 8.60 -7.43
C LEU A 23 -2.76 9.96 -8.10
N MET A 24 -3.66 10.89 -7.79
CA MET A 24 -3.47 12.27 -8.22
C MET A 24 -2.20 12.85 -7.58
N PRO A 25 -1.43 13.71 -8.27
CA PRO A 25 -0.16 14.24 -7.76
C PRO A 25 -0.27 14.87 -6.37
N HIS A 26 -1.30 15.71 -6.17
CA HIS A 26 -1.52 16.38 -4.87
C HIS A 26 -1.80 15.40 -3.72
N ILE A 27 -2.40 14.24 -4.00
CA ILE A 27 -2.63 13.19 -2.99
C ILE A 27 -1.31 12.52 -2.63
N LEU A 28 -0.48 12.22 -3.64
CA LEU A 28 0.82 11.61 -3.42
C LEU A 28 1.75 12.52 -2.60
N ASP A 29 1.73 13.82 -2.88
CA ASP A 29 2.53 14.81 -2.14
C ASP A 29 2.04 14.97 -0.69
N ALA A 30 0.73 15.00 -0.48
CA ALA A 30 0.14 15.01 0.86
C ALA A 30 0.51 13.74 1.65
N LEU A 31 0.48 12.56 1.02
CA LEU A 31 0.87 11.30 1.64
C LEU A 31 2.36 11.30 2.04
N LYS A 32 3.25 11.77 1.16
CA LYS A 32 4.68 11.90 1.47
C LYS A 32 4.92 12.83 2.64
N LYS A 33 4.23 13.97 2.68
CA LYS A 33 4.31 14.91 3.79
C LYS A 33 3.86 14.28 5.10
N ALA A 34 2.70 13.60 5.11
CA ALA A 34 2.20 12.91 6.29
C ALA A 34 3.18 11.83 6.79
N ALA A 35 3.80 11.08 5.88
CA ALA A 35 4.83 10.09 6.25
C ALA A 35 6.03 10.72 6.96
N ILE A 36 6.49 11.89 6.51
CA ILE A 36 7.58 12.64 7.15
C ILE A 36 7.13 13.16 8.52
N ASP A 37 5.97 13.82 8.59
CA ASP A 37 5.45 14.45 9.80
C ASP A 37 5.19 13.42 10.91
N GLU A 38 4.68 12.23 10.56
CA GLU A 38 4.39 11.14 11.50
C GLU A 38 5.60 10.23 11.79
N LYS A 39 6.73 10.41 11.09
CA LYS A 39 7.90 9.50 11.14
C LYS A 39 7.53 8.03 10.85
N ARG A 40 6.67 7.82 9.86
CA ARG A 40 6.16 6.50 9.44
C ARG A 40 6.41 6.26 7.96
N ASN A 41 6.35 5.02 7.52
CA ASN A 41 6.37 4.74 6.10
C ASN A 41 5.01 5.07 5.48
N ALA A 42 5.01 5.60 4.25
CA ALA A 42 3.79 5.95 3.53
C ALA A 42 2.80 4.79 3.38
N TYR A 43 3.30 3.55 3.25
CA TYR A 43 2.42 2.38 3.14
C TYR A 43 1.65 2.09 4.44
N GLU A 44 2.16 2.47 5.62
CA GLU A 44 1.47 2.27 6.91
C GLU A 44 0.26 3.19 7.01
N ILE A 45 0.41 4.43 6.53
CA ILE A 45 -0.68 5.41 6.44
C ILE A 45 -1.74 4.94 5.45
N VAL A 46 -1.32 4.40 4.29
CA VAL A 46 -2.24 3.81 3.31
C VAL A 46 -2.96 2.59 3.88
N GLU A 47 -2.25 1.73 4.61
CA GLU A 47 -2.81 0.54 5.27
C GLU A 47 -3.92 0.95 6.26
N ASP A 48 -3.67 1.95 7.13
CA ASP A 48 -4.67 2.48 8.06
C ASP A 48 -5.89 3.06 7.34
N ALA A 49 -5.68 3.87 6.30
CA ALA A 49 -6.75 4.50 5.53
C ALA A 49 -7.63 3.45 4.82
N VAL A 50 -7.01 2.43 4.22
CA VAL A 50 -7.72 1.32 3.57
C VAL A 50 -8.49 0.50 4.60
N LEU A 51 -7.90 0.19 5.75
CA LEU A 51 -8.58 -0.52 6.83
C LEU A 51 -9.80 0.26 7.34
N ALA A 52 -9.66 1.56 7.55
CA ALA A 52 -10.76 2.44 7.96
C ALA A 52 -11.90 2.46 6.92
N TYR A 53 -11.56 2.58 5.63
CA TYR A 53 -12.53 2.55 4.54
C TYR A 53 -13.29 1.21 4.47
N LEU A 54 -12.57 0.09 4.57
CA LEU A 54 -13.15 -1.25 4.52
C LEU A 54 -14.06 -1.54 5.72
N LYS A 55 -13.72 -1.05 6.91
CA LYS A 55 -14.58 -1.15 8.10
C LYS A 55 -15.86 -0.35 7.95
N LYS A 56 -15.77 0.89 7.45
CA LYS A 56 -16.93 1.75 7.21
C LYS A 56 -17.92 1.13 6.23
N THR A 57 -17.41 0.52 5.16
CA THR A 57 -18.24 -0.06 4.08
C THR A 57 -18.98 -1.34 4.51
N ARG A 58 -18.52 -2.03 5.56
CA ARG A 58 -19.12 -3.29 6.04
C ARG A 58 -20.17 -3.12 7.14
N GLN A 59 -20.51 -1.89 7.53
CA GLN A 59 -21.60 -1.60 8.47
C GLN A 59 -22.96 -1.40 7.77
N ILE A 60 -23.18 -2.11 6.66
CA ILE A 60 -24.46 -2.15 5.93
C ILE A 60 -25.11 -3.50 6.20
#